data_AF-A0A2A2ZCR4-F1
#
_entry.id   AF-A0A2A2ZCR4-F1
#
_cell.length_a   1.000
_cell.length_b   1.000
_cell.length_c   1.000
_cell.angle_alpha   90.00
_cell.angle_beta   90.00
_cell.angle_gamma   90.00
#
_symmetry.space_group_name_H-M   'P 1'
#
loop_
_entity.id
_entity.type
_entity.pdbx_description
1 polymer ?
#
loop_
_entity_poly.entity_id
_entity_poly.type
_entity_poly.pdbx_seq_one_letter_code
_entity_poly.pdbx_strand_id
1 'polypeptide(L)'
;MDAQGYCARWRQNADRRGVAARVVDEIVRRHGITPARFAVLETLTEFRDPLGKSYFLLRPGTPGEHAREAVLMTYILNAGTDYGIGKAPTDFPPTPYSAAEAVRIIARQHANDWSYRRDVRFVHRNGARLVTTPNGMLMGLGGNGIQRLFSARGGTTWGDIFMVNLGRLADPVDQLHRIIRSGRAWGRDAHGVPRAAHLDLDRLLHHEERHAAQWAARGYFGMLTGYGRELFRELVFRVVNRFEEDAGLCDGGYRASIPW
;
A
#
# COMPACT_ATOMS: atom_id res chain seq x y z
N MET A 1 21.15 6.49 -4.23
CA MET A 1 21.57 5.22 -4.84
C MET A 1 21.10 5.25 -6.28
N ASP A 2 21.95 4.81 -7.20
CA ASP A 2 21.61 4.75 -8.63
C ASP A 2 20.88 3.43 -8.97
N ALA A 3 20.41 3.33 -10.20
CA ALA A 3 19.71 2.20 -10.79
C ALA A 3 20.49 0.88 -10.62
N GLN A 4 21.80 0.93 -10.86
CA GLN A 4 22.67 -0.24 -10.71
C GLN A 4 22.76 -0.68 -9.25
N GLY A 5 22.89 0.27 -8.31
CA GLY A 5 22.89 0.00 -6.88
C GLY A 5 21.57 -0.62 -6.40
N TYR A 6 20.42 -0.13 -6.88
CA TYR A 6 19.13 -0.75 -6.54
C TYR A 6 18.97 -2.15 -7.12
N CYS A 7 19.43 -2.38 -8.36
CA CYS A 7 19.42 -3.72 -8.97
C CYS A 7 20.31 -4.71 -8.20
N ALA A 8 21.50 -4.28 -7.77
CA ALA A 8 22.37 -5.07 -6.91
C ALA A 8 21.70 -5.36 -5.55
N ARG A 9 21.06 -4.35 -4.94
CA ARG A 9 20.33 -4.51 -3.67
C ARG A 9 19.14 -5.44 -3.78
N TRP A 10 18.44 -5.44 -4.92
CA TRP A 10 17.38 -6.39 -5.19
C TRP A 10 17.89 -7.84 -5.13
N ARG A 11 19.02 -8.14 -5.78
CA ARG A 11 19.64 -9.47 -5.72
C ARG A 11 20.02 -9.85 -4.29
N GLN A 12 20.64 -8.94 -3.54
CA GLN A 12 20.98 -9.15 -2.13
C GLN A 12 19.73 -9.40 -1.26
N ASN A 13 18.63 -8.68 -1.51
CA ASN A 13 17.37 -8.90 -0.81
C ASN A 13 16.77 -10.27 -1.14
N ALA A 14 16.82 -10.69 -2.40
CA ALA A 14 16.37 -12.01 -2.83
C ALA A 14 17.18 -13.12 -2.14
N ASP A 15 18.51 -13.00 -2.12
CA ASP A 15 19.41 -13.95 -1.47
C ASP A 15 19.17 -14.03 0.04
N ARG A 16 19.07 -12.87 0.73
CA ARG A 16 18.78 -12.80 2.17
C ARG A 16 17.47 -13.48 2.54
N ARG A 17 16.50 -13.46 1.63
CA ARG A 17 15.16 -14.04 1.82
C ARG A 17 15.05 -15.48 1.32
N GLY A 18 16.15 -16.09 0.87
CA GLY A 18 16.17 -17.45 0.35
C GLY A 18 15.36 -17.62 -0.94
N VAL A 19 15.17 -16.56 -1.73
CA VAL A 19 14.50 -16.64 -3.03
C VAL A 19 15.41 -17.41 -3.99
N ALA A 20 14.92 -18.52 -4.54
CA ALA A 20 15.69 -19.33 -5.47
C ALA A 20 16.09 -18.54 -6.73
N ALA A 21 17.34 -18.71 -7.19
CA ALA A 21 17.86 -18.00 -8.37
C ALA A 21 16.93 -18.11 -9.60
N ARG A 22 16.34 -19.29 -9.83
CA ARG A 22 15.38 -19.52 -10.92
C ARG A 22 14.17 -18.57 -10.90
N VAL A 23 13.75 -18.11 -9.72
CA VAL A 23 12.63 -17.16 -9.55
C VAL A 23 13.07 -15.75 -9.95
N VAL A 24 14.28 -15.35 -9.56
CA VAL A 24 14.87 -14.06 -9.97
C VAL A 24 15.05 -14.03 -11.49
N ASP A 25 15.60 -15.10 -12.07
CA ASP A 25 15.77 -15.23 -13.52
C ASP A 25 14.43 -15.21 -14.27
N GLU A 26 13.40 -15.86 -13.74
CA GLU A 26 12.06 -15.80 -14.31
C GLU A 26 11.49 -14.38 -14.29
N ILE A 27 11.65 -13.64 -13.19
CA ILE A 27 11.22 -12.24 -13.09
C ILE A 27 11.96 -11.37 -14.12
N VAL A 28 13.29 -11.51 -14.22
CA VAL A 28 14.10 -10.78 -15.22
C VAL A 28 13.57 -11.05 -16.62
N ARG A 29 13.43 -12.32 -17.00
CA ARG A 29 13.02 -12.72 -18.35
C ARG A 29 11.59 -12.28 -18.69
N ARG A 30 10.65 -12.45 -17.75
CA ARG A 30 9.21 -12.25 -18.02
C ARG A 30 8.79 -10.78 -17.95
N HIS A 31 9.48 -9.99 -17.14
CA HIS A 31 9.14 -8.57 -16.89
C HIS A 31 10.19 -7.59 -17.39
N GLY A 32 11.25 -8.09 -18.05
CA GLY A 32 12.33 -7.27 -18.57
C GLY A 32 13.01 -6.45 -17.48
N ILE A 33 13.18 -7.02 -16.28
CA ILE A 33 13.80 -6.28 -15.17
C ILE A 33 15.29 -6.11 -15.47
N THR A 34 15.66 -4.88 -15.81
CA THR A 34 17.04 -4.44 -16.02
C THR A 34 17.39 -3.37 -14.97
N PRO A 35 18.69 -3.07 -14.76
CA PRO A 35 19.09 -1.95 -13.93
C PRO A 35 18.34 -0.65 -14.28
N ALA A 36 18.20 -0.34 -15.57
CA ALA A 36 17.54 0.88 -16.04
C ALA A 36 16.10 1.05 -15.50
N ARG A 37 15.36 -0.04 -15.25
CA ARG A 37 14.00 0.05 -14.67
C ARG A 37 13.99 0.60 -13.24
N PHE A 38 15.08 0.44 -12.49
CA PHE A 38 15.22 1.01 -11.15
C PHE A 38 15.49 2.52 -11.15
N ALA A 39 15.76 3.14 -12.31
CA ALA A 39 16.01 4.58 -12.41
C ALA A 39 14.85 5.43 -11.85
N VAL A 40 13.61 4.92 -11.94
CA VAL A 40 12.42 5.58 -11.38
C VAL A 40 12.55 5.86 -9.87
N LEU A 41 13.32 5.03 -9.14
CA LEU A 41 13.51 5.14 -7.69
C LEU A 41 14.63 6.10 -7.30
N GLU A 42 15.56 6.43 -8.20
CA GLU A 42 16.73 7.28 -7.90
C GLU A 42 16.34 8.67 -7.41
N THR A 43 15.23 9.17 -7.96
CA THR A 43 14.76 10.53 -7.68
C THR A 43 13.79 10.60 -6.49
N LEU A 44 13.51 9.46 -5.85
CA LEU A 44 12.55 9.35 -4.76
C LEU A 44 13.28 9.24 -3.42
N THR A 45 12.65 9.74 -2.36
CA THR A 45 13.18 9.60 -1.00
C THR A 45 12.82 8.22 -0.47
N GLU A 46 13.83 7.42 -0.13
CA GLU A 46 13.65 6.10 0.48
C GLU A 46 13.41 6.20 1.98
N PHE A 47 12.37 5.54 2.48
CA PHE A 47 12.16 5.22 3.88
C PHE A 47 12.34 3.72 4.09
N ARG A 48 12.82 3.33 5.28
CA ARG A 48 13.00 1.92 5.65
C ARG A 48 12.26 1.58 6.93
N ASP A 49 11.65 0.40 6.95
CA ASP A 49 11.05 -0.16 8.15
C ASP A 49 12.11 -0.87 9.03
N PRO A 50 11.73 -1.37 10.22
CA PRO A 50 12.64 -2.11 11.11
C PRO A 50 13.28 -3.37 10.51
N LEU A 51 12.63 -3.99 9.51
CA LEU A 51 13.11 -5.21 8.83
C LEU A 51 13.95 -4.89 7.58
N GLY A 52 14.13 -3.60 7.30
CA GLY A 52 14.90 -3.09 6.18
C GLY A 52 14.15 -3.05 4.85
N LYS A 53 12.81 -3.21 4.85
CA LYS A 53 12.00 -3.02 3.64
C LYS A 53 11.99 -1.56 3.22
N SER A 54 12.15 -1.31 1.94
CA SER A 54 12.14 0.01 1.31
C SER A 54 10.73 0.45 0.95
N TYR A 55 10.43 1.71 1.24
CA TYR A 55 9.26 2.47 0.81
C TYR A 55 9.78 3.74 0.13
N PHE A 56 9.12 4.24 -0.92
CA PHE A 56 9.60 5.44 -1.61
C PHE A 56 8.54 6.54 -1.65
N LEU A 57 8.88 7.69 -1.08
CA LEU A 57 8.05 8.88 -1.14
C LEU A 57 8.00 9.43 -2.56
N LEU A 58 6.81 9.52 -3.11
CA LEU A 58 6.58 10.16 -4.39
C LEU A 58 6.79 11.67 -4.27
N ARG A 59 7.52 12.24 -5.24
CA ARG A 59 7.66 13.68 -5.35
C ARG A 59 6.33 14.31 -5.78
N PRO A 60 5.97 15.50 -5.28
CA PRO A 60 4.89 16.28 -5.86
C PRO A 60 5.10 16.45 -7.36
N GLY A 61 4.05 16.22 -8.16
CA GLY A 61 4.13 16.30 -9.61
C GLY A 61 4.63 15.04 -10.32
N THR A 62 5.02 13.96 -9.61
CA THR A 62 5.35 12.67 -10.24
C THR A 62 4.24 12.24 -11.21
N PRO A 63 4.57 11.95 -12.49
CA PRO A 63 3.63 11.40 -13.45
C PRO A 63 3.03 10.07 -12.99
N GLY A 64 1.77 9.81 -13.33
CA GLY A 64 1.07 8.58 -12.92
C GLY A 64 1.78 7.31 -13.37
N GLU A 65 2.35 7.31 -14.57
CA GLU A 65 3.14 6.18 -15.10
C GLU A 65 4.40 5.92 -14.28
N HIS A 66 5.13 6.97 -13.90
CA HIS A 66 6.29 6.86 -13.02
C HIS A 66 5.89 6.42 -11.60
N ALA A 67 4.73 6.86 -11.10
CA ALA A 67 4.21 6.37 -9.83
C ALA A 67 3.91 4.86 -9.89
N ARG A 68 3.24 4.39 -10.96
CA ARG A 68 2.93 2.98 -11.19
C ARG A 68 4.21 2.13 -11.29
N GLU A 69 5.19 2.61 -12.07
CA GLU A 69 6.48 1.93 -12.19
C GLU A 69 7.24 1.93 -10.87
N ALA A 70 7.30 3.05 -10.13
CA ALA A 70 7.93 3.09 -8.82
C ALA A 70 7.31 2.10 -7.85
N VAL A 71 5.99 1.92 -7.88
CA VAL A 71 5.29 0.94 -7.06
C VAL A 71 5.71 -0.49 -7.41
N LEU A 72 5.73 -0.85 -8.70
CA LEU A 72 6.20 -2.16 -9.14
C LEU A 72 7.66 -2.38 -8.74
N MET A 73 8.52 -1.41 -9.01
CA MET A 73 9.96 -1.51 -8.70
C MET A 73 10.22 -1.56 -7.20
N THR A 74 9.34 -0.99 -6.37
CA THR A 74 9.39 -1.13 -4.90
C THR A 74 9.11 -2.56 -4.46
N TYR A 75 8.06 -3.20 -5.00
CA TYR A 75 7.80 -4.62 -4.74
C TYR A 75 8.97 -5.50 -5.17
N ILE A 76 9.49 -5.28 -6.40
CA ILE A 76 10.63 -6.04 -6.93
C ILE A 76 11.83 -5.89 -6.01
N LEU A 77 12.22 -4.65 -5.68
CA LEU A 77 13.39 -4.35 -4.85
C LEU A 77 13.37 -5.05 -3.49
N ASN A 78 12.19 -5.14 -2.86
CA ASN A 78 12.05 -5.72 -1.53
C ASN A 78 12.16 -7.25 -1.51
N ALA A 79 11.89 -7.90 -2.65
CA ALA A 79 11.89 -9.36 -2.79
C ALA A 79 10.96 -10.11 -1.81
N GLY A 80 9.87 -9.45 -1.38
CA GLY A 80 8.90 -9.98 -0.42
C GLY A 80 8.26 -8.88 0.44
N THR A 81 7.21 -9.22 1.19
CA THR A 81 6.44 -8.27 2.01
C THR A 81 6.62 -8.45 3.51
N ASP A 82 7.27 -9.53 3.96
CA ASP A 82 7.31 -9.99 5.37
C ASP A 82 5.95 -10.31 6.00
N TYR A 83 4.86 -10.31 5.23
CA TYR A 83 3.57 -10.76 5.74
C TYR A 83 3.66 -12.22 6.21
N GLY A 84 3.28 -12.46 7.46
CA GLY A 84 3.39 -13.76 8.12
C GLY A 84 4.77 -14.12 8.67
N ILE A 85 5.72 -13.18 8.66
CA ILE A 85 6.97 -13.33 9.40
C ILE A 85 6.73 -12.87 10.83
N GLY A 86 6.54 -13.83 11.75
CA GLY A 86 6.30 -13.55 13.16
C GLY A 86 5.53 -14.67 13.86
N LYS A 87 5.16 -14.42 15.13
CA LYS A 87 4.36 -15.37 15.94
C LYS A 87 2.85 -15.08 15.90
N ALA A 88 2.45 -13.92 15.39
CA ALA A 88 1.04 -13.55 15.30
C ALA A 88 0.37 -14.36 14.18
N PRO A 89 -0.86 -14.87 14.41
CA PRO A 89 -1.62 -15.54 13.37
C PRO A 89 -1.89 -14.58 12.20
N THR A 90 -1.76 -15.09 10.97
CA THR A 90 -2.15 -14.36 9.77
C THR A 90 -3.57 -14.71 9.36
N ASP A 91 -4.28 -13.72 8.79
CA ASP A 91 -5.63 -13.94 8.24
C ASP A 91 -5.59 -14.81 6.97
N PHE A 92 -4.48 -14.79 6.22
CA PHE A 92 -4.27 -15.54 4.98
C PHE A 92 -2.88 -16.18 4.91
N PRO A 93 -2.69 -17.17 4.03
CA PRO A 93 -1.35 -17.66 3.72
C PRO A 93 -0.52 -16.57 3.02
N PRO A 94 0.78 -16.41 3.37
CA PRO A 94 1.67 -15.51 2.66
C PRO A 94 1.77 -15.84 1.17
N THR A 95 1.67 -14.81 0.33
CA THR A 95 1.88 -14.97 -1.12
C THR A 95 3.38 -14.99 -1.42
N PRO A 96 3.90 -16.03 -2.10
CA PRO A 96 5.33 -16.14 -2.34
C PRO A 96 5.82 -15.10 -3.34
N TYR A 97 7.00 -14.55 -3.08
CA TYR A 97 7.69 -13.69 -4.04
C TYR A 97 8.01 -14.47 -5.31
N SER A 98 7.38 -14.08 -6.43
CA SER A 98 7.47 -14.82 -7.69
C SER A 98 7.19 -13.94 -8.91
N ALA A 99 7.52 -14.45 -10.09
CA ALA A 99 7.13 -13.81 -11.35
C ALA A 99 5.61 -13.77 -11.54
N ALA A 100 4.88 -14.78 -11.06
CA ALA A 100 3.42 -14.82 -11.09
C ALA A 100 2.81 -13.73 -10.20
N GLU A 101 3.39 -13.48 -9.02
CA GLU A 101 2.94 -12.40 -8.15
C GLU A 101 3.22 -11.02 -8.77
N ALA A 102 4.37 -10.84 -9.42
CA ALA A 102 4.63 -9.63 -10.20
C ALA A 102 3.61 -9.43 -11.33
N VAL A 103 3.21 -10.49 -12.05
CA VAL A 103 2.12 -10.44 -13.05
C VAL A 103 0.81 -10.02 -12.40
N ARG A 104 0.46 -10.57 -11.23
CA ARG A 104 -0.78 -10.22 -10.52
C ARG A 104 -0.82 -8.75 -10.14
N ILE A 105 0.28 -8.21 -9.62
CA ILE A 105 0.42 -6.78 -9.29
C ILE A 105 0.27 -5.92 -10.55
N ILE A 106 0.96 -6.26 -11.64
CA ILE A 106 0.86 -5.53 -12.91
C ILE A 106 -0.59 -5.53 -13.43
N ALA A 107 -1.26 -6.68 -13.43
CA ALA A 107 -2.65 -6.79 -13.85
C ALA A 107 -3.58 -5.93 -12.99
N ARG A 108 -3.41 -5.95 -11.66
CA ARG A 108 -4.15 -5.09 -10.73
C ARG A 108 -3.91 -3.61 -11.02
N GLN A 109 -2.66 -3.21 -11.21
CA GLN A 109 -2.29 -1.83 -11.53
C GLN A 109 -2.92 -1.34 -12.84
N HIS A 110 -3.04 -2.21 -13.85
CA HIS A 110 -3.72 -1.89 -15.11
C HIS A 110 -5.24 -1.78 -14.93
N ALA A 111 -5.86 -2.66 -14.16
CA ALA A 111 -7.28 -2.57 -13.84
C ALA A 111 -7.61 -1.31 -13.00
N ASN A 112 -6.68 -0.89 -12.14
CA ASN A 112 -6.74 0.32 -11.33
C ASN A 112 -5.97 1.51 -11.94
N ASP A 113 -5.75 1.54 -13.26
CA ASP A 113 -4.89 2.55 -13.90
C ASP A 113 -5.37 4.00 -13.68
N TRP A 114 -6.67 4.17 -13.45
CA TRP A 114 -7.28 5.45 -13.07
C TRP A 114 -6.74 6.01 -11.75
N SER A 115 -6.34 5.15 -10.79
CA SER A 115 -5.70 5.58 -9.53
C SER A 115 -4.38 6.30 -9.81
N TYR A 116 -3.62 5.80 -10.78
CA TYR A 116 -2.34 6.36 -11.18
C TYR A 116 -2.49 7.60 -12.07
N ARG A 117 -3.31 7.52 -13.13
CA ARG A 117 -3.44 8.58 -14.14
C ARG A 117 -4.13 9.83 -13.62
N ARG A 118 -5.09 9.67 -12.71
CA ARG A 118 -5.89 10.78 -12.18
C ARG A 118 -5.61 11.06 -10.72
N ASP A 119 -5.66 10.02 -9.88
CA ASP A 119 -5.80 10.23 -8.44
C ASP A 119 -4.49 10.54 -7.74
N VAL A 120 -3.33 10.02 -8.19
CA VAL A 120 -2.01 10.45 -7.69
C VAL A 120 -1.84 11.97 -7.78
N ARG A 121 -2.16 12.57 -8.93
CA ARG A 121 -2.08 14.02 -9.13
C ARG A 121 -3.11 14.76 -8.26
N PHE A 122 -4.32 14.23 -8.13
CA PHE A 122 -5.36 14.81 -7.29
C PHE A 122 -4.98 14.80 -5.81
N VAL A 123 -4.44 13.69 -5.29
CA VAL A 123 -3.96 13.53 -3.91
C VAL A 123 -2.87 14.56 -3.61
N HIS A 124 -1.84 14.66 -4.45
CA HIS A 124 -0.77 15.64 -4.27
C HIS A 124 -1.26 17.10 -4.29
N ARG A 125 -2.16 17.45 -5.22
CA ARG A 125 -2.74 18.80 -5.30
C ARG A 125 -3.53 19.21 -4.05
N ASN A 126 -4.09 18.24 -3.33
CA ASN A 126 -4.85 18.48 -2.12
C ASN A 126 -3.99 18.40 -0.84
N GLY A 127 -2.67 18.37 -0.98
CA GLY A 127 -1.73 18.43 0.15
C GLY A 127 -1.43 17.08 0.80
N ALA A 128 -1.99 15.98 0.30
CA ALA A 128 -1.61 14.64 0.73
C ALA A 128 -0.26 14.22 0.11
N ARG A 129 0.36 13.21 0.72
CA ARG A 129 1.64 12.62 0.29
C ARG A 129 1.50 11.12 0.18
N LEU A 130 2.22 10.54 -0.78
CA LEU A 130 2.13 9.14 -1.16
C LEU A 130 3.49 8.48 -1.07
N VAL A 131 3.53 7.28 -0.53
CA VAL A 131 4.68 6.37 -0.56
C VAL A 131 4.31 5.11 -1.31
N THR A 132 5.26 4.54 -2.04
CA THR A 132 5.17 3.18 -2.56
C THR A 132 5.34 2.17 -1.42
N THR A 133 4.68 1.03 -1.54
CA THR A 133 4.72 -0.04 -0.53
C THR A 133 5.30 -1.33 -1.10
N PRO A 134 5.88 -2.21 -0.24
CA PRO A 134 6.32 -3.54 -0.62
C PRO A 134 5.21 -4.43 -1.19
N ASN A 135 3.93 -4.14 -0.95
CA ASN A 135 2.77 -4.91 -1.45
C ASN A 135 2.34 -4.51 -2.87
N GLY A 136 3.11 -3.63 -3.53
CA GLY A 136 2.83 -3.19 -4.89
C GLY A 136 1.67 -2.19 -4.99
N MET A 137 1.33 -1.48 -3.91
CA MET A 137 0.33 -0.41 -3.89
C MET A 137 0.91 0.91 -3.32
N LEU A 138 0.11 1.97 -3.31
CA LEU A 138 0.44 3.25 -2.68
C LEU A 138 -0.19 3.34 -1.29
N MET A 139 0.53 3.90 -0.34
CA MET A 139 0.00 4.33 0.95
C MET A 139 0.12 5.85 1.04
N GLY A 140 -0.91 6.50 1.55
CA GLY A 140 -1.05 7.94 1.53
C GLY A 140 -1.57 8.51 2.83
N LEU A 141 -1.26 9.77 3.07
CA LEU A 141 -1.68 10.47 4.28
C LEU A 141 -1.73 11.99 4.05
N GLY A 142 -2.62 12.65 4.80
CA GLY A 142 -2.93 14.08 4.64
C GLY A 142 -4.09 14.30 3.68
N GLY A 143 -4.20 15.50 3.12
CA GLY A 143 -5.26 15.85 2.17
C GLY A 143 -6.33 16.79 2.73
N ASN A 144 -7.33 17.09 1.90
CA ASN A 144 -8.45 17.98 2.25
C ASN A 144 -9.60 17.22 2.96
N GLY A 145 -10.65 17.95 3.36
CA GLY A 145 -11.80 17.37 4.10
C GLY A 145 -12.57 16.28 3.35
N ILE A 146 -12.60 16.35 2.02
CA ILE A 146 -13.27 15.36 1.16
C ILE A 146 -12.46 14.05 1.14
N GLN A 147 -11.13 14.14 1.03
CA GLN A 147 -10.25 12.99 1.17
C GLN A 147 -10.29 12.39 2.59
N ARG A 148 -10.53 13.22 3.62
CA ARG A 148 -10.77 12.75 5.01
C ARG A 148 -12.12 12.06 5.21
N LEU A 149 -13.14 12.40 4.40
CA LEU A 149 -14.47 11.79 4.44
C LEU A 149 -14.42 10.34 3.90
N PHE A 150 -13.58 10.12 2.89
CA PHE A 150 -13.27 8.79 2.35
C PHE A 150 -12.27 8.02 3.21
N SER A 151 -12.09 8.31 4.50
CA SER A 151 -11.17 7.57 5.36
C SER A 151 -11.81 7.12 6.67
N ALA A 152 -13.13 6.89 6.67
CA ALA A 152 -13.83 6.46 7.88
C ALA A 152 -13.19 5.19 8.45
N ARG A 153 -13.02 5.18 9.78
CA ARG A 153 -12.56 4.09 10.63
C ARG A 153 -11.05 3.81 10.76
N GLY A 154 -10.14 4.18 9.87
CA GLY A 154 -8.69 3.99 10.12
C GLY A 154 -7.83 4.15 8.87
N GLY A 155 -8.47 3.96 7.73
CA GLY A 155 -8.03 4.35 6.41
C GLY A 155 -9.01 3.81 5.38
N THR A 156 -8.75 4.05 4.11
CA THR A 156 -9.58 3.47 3.03
C THR A 156 -8.73 3.25 1.80
N THR A 157 -8.90 2.08 1.20
CA THR A 157 -8.31 1.77 -0.10
C THR A 157 -9.25 2.15 -1.22
N TRP A 158 -8.72 2.92 -2.16
CA TRP A 158 -9.39 3.42 -3.35
C TRP A 158 -8.53 3.08 -4.58
N GLY A 159 -8.90 2.00 -5.27
CA GLY A 159 -8.08 1.39 -6.30
C GLY A 159 -6.75 0.91 -5.70
N ASP A 160 -5.62 1.41 -6.21
CA ASP A 160 -4.29 1.06 -5.69
C ASP A 160 -3.73 2.06 -4.65
N ILE A 161 -4.57 2.95 -4.09
CA ILE A 161 -4.18 3.94 -3.08
C ILE A 161 -4.89 3.65 -1.76
N PHE A 162 -4.12 3.32 -0.72
CA PHE A 162 -4.58 3.28 0.66
C PHE A 162 -4.33 4.61 1.36
N MET A 163 -5.39 5.31 1.79
CA MET A 163 -5.29 6.56 2.54
C MET A 163 -5.47 6.31 4.04
N VAL A 164 -4.43 6.55 4.85
CA VAL A 164 -4.48 6.41 6.31
C VAL A 164 -5.21 7.60 6.92
N ASN A 165 -6.17 7.34 7.82
CA ASN A 165 -6.89 8.41 8.52
C ASN A 165 -6.29 8.76 9.87
N LEU A 166 -5.44 9.79 9.87
CA LEU A 166 -4.96 10.44 11.09
C LEU A 166 -5.49 11.89 11.22
N GLY A 167 -6.48 12.24 10.39
CA GLY A 167 -7.08 13.57 10.21
C GLY A 167 -6.06 14.67 9.89
N ARG A 168 -6.23 15.87 10.47
CA ARG A 168 -5.37 17.02 10.12
C ARG A 168 -3.98 16.84 10.72
N LEU A 169 -2.97 16.82 9.86
CA LEU A 169 -1.57 16.70 10.24
C LEU A 169 -0.80 17.93 9.78
N ALA A 170 0.16 18.36 10.60
CA ALA A 170 1.05 19.47 10.26
C ALA A 170 2.07 19.07 9.19
N ASP A 171 2.66 17.87 9.34
CA ASP A 171 3.62 17.30 8.40
C ASP A 171 3.24 15.86 8.02
N PRO A 172 2.59 15.67 6.86
CA PRO A 172 2.26 14.35 6.34
C PRO A 172 3.48 13.46 6.04
N VAL A 173 4.62 14.06 5.64
CA VAL A 173 5.82 13.30 5.26
C VAL A 173 6.49 12.72 6.49
N ASP A 174 6.69 13.54 7.52
CA ASP A 174 7.25 13.09 8.79
C ASP A 174 6.37 11.99 9.41
N GLN A 175 5.05 12.16 9.38
CA GLN A 175 4.15 11.15 9.91
C GLN A 175 4.18 9.83 9.11
N LEU A 176 4.28 9.87 7.77
CA LEU A 176 4.49 8.66 6.96
C LEU A 176 5.81 7.96 7.32
N HIS A 177 6.88 8.74 7.50
CA HIS A 177 8.17 8.21 7.91
C HIS A 177 8.09 7.55 9.30
N ARG A 178 7.37 8.14 10.26
CA ARG A 178 7.14 7.55 11.59
C ARG A 178 6.34 6.24 11.53
N ILE A 179 5.32 6.17 10.69
CA ILE A 179 4.54 4.94 10.46
C ILE A 179 5.48 3.83 9.97
N ILE A 180 6.21 4.09 8.88
CA ILE A 180 7.11 3.12 8.26
C ILE A 180 8.21 2.67 9.23
N ARG A 181 8.89 3.61 9.91
CA ARG A 181 9.95 3.28 10.87
C ARG A 181 9.45 2.49 12.07
N SER A 182 8.19 2.62 12.44
CA SER A 182 7.62 1.85 13.54
C SER A 182 7.28 0.41 13.15
N GLY A 183 7.07 0.13 11.85
CA GLY A 183 6.58 -1.15 11.36
C GLY A 183 5.15 -1.48 11.83
N ARG A 184 4.42 -0.51 12.38
CA ARG A 184 3.09 -0.68 12.96
C ARG A 184 2.06 0.14 12.21
N ALA A 185 0.81 -0.31 12.23
CA ALA A 185 -0.34 0.49 11.86
C ALA A 185 -0.49 1.66 12.83
N TRP A 186 -1.06 2.77 12.35
CA TRP A 186 -1.35 3.94 13.18
C TRP A 186 -2.82 4.29 13.08
N GLY A 187 -3.37 4.70 14.21
CA GLY A 187 -4.74 5.19 14.31
C GLY A 187 -4.79 6.44 15.17
N ARG A 188 -6.01 6.84 15.51
CA ARG A 188 -6.26 7.91 16.46
C ARG A 188 -6.66 7.32 17.79
N ASP A 189 -6.15 7.87 18.87
CA ASP A 189 -6.65 7.57 20.21
C ASP A 189 -8.00 8.27 20.48
N ALA A 190 -8.54 8.08 21.69
CA ALA A 190 -9.79 8.69 22.12
C ALA A 190 -9.79 10.23 22.08
N HIS A 191 -8.61 10.85 22.07
CA HIS A 191 -8.43 12.30 22.02
C HIS A 191 -8.10 12.81 20.60
N GLY A 192 -8.11 11.92 19.60
CA GLY A 192 -7.83 12.25 18.21
C GLY A 192 -6.34 12.39 17.89
N VAL A 193 -5.45 11.98 18.80
CA VAL A 193 -4.00 12.05 18.63
C VAL A 193 -3.51 10.82 17.86
N PRO A 194 -2.66 10.99 16.83
CA PRO A 194 -2.04 9.87 16.13
C PRO A 194 -1.18 9.01 17.06
N ARG A 195 -1.45 7.70 17.10
CA ARG A 195 -0.70 6.73 17.90
C ARG A 195 -0.50 5.41 17.15
N ALA A 196 0.66 4.80 17.35
CA ALA A 196 0.92 3.45 16.85
C ALA A 196 -0.01 2.44 17.54
N ALA A 197 -0.64 1.58 16.75
CA ALA A 197 -1.43 0.46 17.21
C ALA A 197 -0.55 -0.79 17.43
N HIS A 198 -1.13 -1.84 18.01
CA HIS A 198 -0.47 -3.15 18.12
C HIS A 198 -0.40 -3.92 16.79
N LEU A 199 -1.24 -3.56 15.82
CA LEU A 199 -1.30 -4.20 14.52
C LEU A 199 -0.03 -3.91 13.70
N ASP A 200 0.57 -4.95 13.13
CA ASP A 200 1.72 -4.83 12.24
C ASP A 200 1.34 -4.15 10.92
N LEU A 201 2.22 -3.27 10.43
CA LEU A 201 1.98 -2.54 9.18
C LEU A 201 1.86 -3.47 7.99
N ASP A 202 2.64 -4.56 7.94
CA ASP A 202 2.56 -5.53 6.84
C ASP A 202 1.22 -6.26 6.80
N ARG A 203 0.62 -6.53 7.98
CA ARG A 203 -0.71 -7.14 8.09
C ARG A 203 -1.78 -6.18 7.59
N LEU A 204 -1.69 -4.91 7.98
CA LEU A 204 -2.56 -3.86 7.44
C LEU A 204 -2.40 -3.72 5.92
N LEU A 205 -1.18 -3.58 5.41
CA LEU A 205 -0.95 -3.40 3.98
C LEU A 205 -1.35 -4.63 3.16
N HIS A 206 -1.26 -5.84 3.71
CA HIS A 206 -1.78 -7.03 3.07
C HIS A 206 -3.32 -7.01 2.98
N HIS A 207 -4.00 -6.61 4.06
CA HIS A 207 -5.45 -6.41 4.05
C HIS A 207 -5.88 -5.38 2.99
N GLU A 208 -5.21 -4.24 2.96
CA GLU A 208 -5.51 -3.16 2.01
C GLU A 208 -5.19 -3.55 0.56
N GLU A 209 -4.19 -4.40 0.34
CA GLU A 209 -3.90 -4.96 -0.98
C GLU A 209 -5.06 -5.82 -1.50
N ARG A 210 -5.73 -6.57 -0.61
CA ARG A 210 -6.92 -7.35 -0.99
C ARG A 210 -8.08 -6.44 -1.39
N HIS A 211 -8.27 -5.32 -0.70
CA HIS A 211 -9.24 -4.30 -1.13
C HIS A 211 -8.87 -3.72 -2.50
N ALA A 212 -7.59 -3.47 -2.78
CA ALA A 212 -7.14 -3.04 -4.09
C ALA A 212 -7.45 -4.09 -5.19
N ALA A 213 -7.31 -5.38 -4.88
CA ALA A 213 -7.72 -6.46 -5.78
C ALA A 213 -9.24 -6.51 -6.02
N GLN A 214 -10.05 -6.24 -4.98
CA GLN A 214 -11.51 -6.11 -5.12
C GLN A 214 -11.90 -4.94 -6.04
N TRP A 215 -11.21 -3.80 -5.94
CA TRP A 215 -11.37 -2.67 -6.87
C TRP A 215 -11.05 -3.08 -8.31
N ALA A 216 -9.94 -3.77 -8.52
CA ALA A 216 -9.52 -4.23 -9.85
C ALA A 216 -10.56 -5.19 -10.47
N ALA A 217 -11.14 -6.09 -9.68
CA ALA A 217 -12.15 -7.04 -10.16
C ALA A 217 -13.49 -6.37 -10.52
N ARG A 218 -13.86 -5.30 -9.82
CA ARG A 218 -15.17 -4.61 -9.99
C ARG A 218 -15.15 -3.45 -10.96
N GLY A 219 -13.97 -2.85 -11.17
CA GLY A 219 -13.78 -1.67 -11.99
C GLY A 219 -14.36 -0.39 -11.38
N TYR A 220 -13.84 0.74 -11.87
CA TYR A 220 -14.22 2.09 -11.41
C TYR A 220 -15.73 2.37 -11.51
N PHE A 221 -16.39 1.90 -12.58
CA PHE A 221 -17.82 2.11 -12.81
C PHE A 221 -18.71 1.14 -12.03
N GLY A 222 -18.34 -0.13 -11.90
CA GLY A 222 -19.06 -1.10 -11.06
C GLY A 222 -19.07 -0.66 -9.60
N MET A 223 -17.98 -0.01 -9.17
CA MET A 223 -17.94 0.69 -7.91
C MET A 223 -18.72 2.01 -7.94
N LEU A 224 -18.62 2.94 -8.90
CA LEU A 224 -19.42 4.19 -8.92
C LEU A 224 -20.95 3.99 -8.94
N THR A 225 -21.46 3.00 -9.66
CA THR A 225 -22.90 2.63 -9.63
C THR A 225 -23.29 2.03 -8.27
N GLY A 226 -22.33 1.45 -7.55
CA GLY A 226 -22.45 1.08 -6.13
C GLY A 226 -22.21 2.25 -5.17
N TYR A 227 -21.31 3.19 -5.48
CA TYR A 227 -20.74 4.21 -4.61
C TYR A 227 -21.77 5.30 -4.31
N GLY A 228 -22.62 5.65 -5.27
CA GLY A 228 -23.76 6.55 -5.04
C GLY A 228 -24.86 5.95 -4.15
N ARG A 229 -25.02 4.62 -4.16
CA ARG A 229 -26.04 3.90 -3.38
C ARG A 229 -25.50 3.41 -2.03
N GLU A 230 -24.18 3.19 -1.91
CA GLU A 230 -23.51 2.70 -0.71
C GLU A 230 -22.94 3.81 0.16
N LEU A 231 -22.52 4.98 -0.34
CA LEU A 231 -22.33 6.15 0.54
C LEU A 231 -23.62 6.50 1.31
N PHE A 232 -24.78 6.26 0.70
CA PHE A 232 -26.09 6.43 1.35
C PHE A 232 -26.43 5.30 2.33
N ARG A 233 -25.83 4.09 2.19
CA ARG A 233 -26.13 2.92 3.03
C ARG A 233 -25.14 2.77 4.19
N GLU A 234 -23.88 3.12 3.99
CA GLU A 234 -22.82 3.08 4.99
C GLU A 234 -22.94 4.22 6.02
N LEU A 235 -23.51 5.36 5.61
CA LEU A 235 -23.95 6.42 6.53
C LEU A 235 -25.14 5.98 7.41
N VAL A 236 -25.93 4.98 6.97
CA VAL A 236 -27.22 4.61 7.60
C VAL A 236 -27.16 3.31 8.42
N PHE A 237 -26.36 2.30 8.05
CA PHE A 237 -26.63 0.91 8.52
C PHE A 237 -25.66 0.19 9.47
N ARG A 238 -24.47 0.71 9.85
CA ARG A 238 -23.68 0.22 11.03
C ARG A 238 -23.63 -1.33 11.28
N VAL A 239 -23.50 -2.19 10.26
CA VAL A 239 -23.40 -3.66 10.42
C VAL A 239 -22.18 -4.21 9.67
N VAL A 240 -21.54 -5.26 10.23
CA VAL A 240 -20.36 -5.98 9.69
C VAL A 240 -20.63 -6.43 8.25
N ASN A 241 -19.71 -6.11 7.34
CA ASN A 241 -19.90 -6.22 5.89
C ASN A 241 -19.05 -7.39 5.34
N ARG A 242 -19.60 -8.24 4.44
CA ARG A 242 -18.90 -9.41 3.84
C ARG A 242 -17.55 -9.06 3.18
N PHE A 243 -17.34 -7.79 2.82
CA PHE A 243 -16.06 -7.30 2.29
C PHE A 243 -14.93 -7.28 3.30
N GLU A 244 -15.21 -6.99 4.57
CA GLU A 244 -14.22 -7.02 5.65
C GLU A 244 -13.85 -8.47 6.03
N GLU A 245 -14.78 -9.41 5.88
CA GLU A 245 -14.53 -10.86 6.05
C GLU A 245 -13.64 -11.41 4.93
N ASP A 246 -13.95 -11.13 3.66
CA ASP A 246 -13.15 -11.58 2.51
C ASP A 246 -11.76 -10.91 2.45
N ALA A 247 -11.64 -9.69 2.97
CA ALA A 247 -10.37 -8.98 3.10
C ALA A 247 -9.56 -9.40 4.34
N GLY A 248 -10.18 -10.15 5.26
CA GLY A 248 -9.59 -10.72 6.47
C GLY A 248 -9.01 -9.69 7.43
N LEU A 249 -9.78 -9.43 8.48
CA LEU A 249 -9.33 -8.96 9.79
C LEU A 249 -10.17 -9.73 10.81
N CYS A 250 -9.82 -10.99 11.06
CA CYS A 250 -10.63 -11.92 11.86
C CYS A 250 -10.85 -11.48 13.33
N ASP A 251 -10.14 -10.44 13.77
CA ASP A 251 -10.20 -9.77 15.07
C ASP A 251 -11.12 -8.52 15.09
N GLY A 252 -11.89 -8.28 14.02
CA GLY A 252 -12.92 -7.22 14.01
C GLY A 252 -12.31 -5.82 14.10
N GLY A 253 -11.34 -5.53 13.23
CA GLY A 253 -10.48 -4.34 13.22
C GLY A 253 -11.17 -2.96 13.23
N TYR A 254 -12.50 -2.91 13.23
CA TYR A 254 -13.29 -1.72 13.56
C TYR A 254 -14.39 -1.98 14.58
N ARG A 255 -14.07 -2.59 15.73
CA ARG A 255 -14.85 -2.33 16.93
C ARG A 255 -14.64 -0.87 17.33
N ALA A 256 -15.67 -0.05 17.08
CA ALA A 256 -15.82 1.23 17.76
C ALA A 256 -15.59 0.99 19.25
N SER A 257 -14.61 1.68 19.82
CA SER A 257 -13.90 1.36 21.08
C SER A 257 -12.93 0.16 20.96
N ILE A 258 -11.67 0.48 20.66
CA ILE A 258 -10.52 -0.33 21.06
C ILE A 258 -10.54 -0.36 22.61
N PRO A 259 -10.76 -1.52 23.26
CA PRO A 259 -10.47 -1.63 24.68
C PRO A 259 -8.94 -1.73 24.82
N TRP A 260 -8.43 -0.96 25.78
CA TRP A 260 -7.04 -0.71 26.13
C TRP A 260 -6.19 -1.97 26.31
#